data_AF-A0A1T1NVP5-F1
#
_entry.id   AF-A0A1T1NVP5-F1
#
_cell.length_a   1.000
_cell.length_b   1.000
_cell.length_c   1.000
_cell.angle_alpha   90.00
_cell.angle_beta   90.00
_cell.angle_gamma   90.00
#
_symmetry.space_group_name_H-M   'P 1'
#
loop_
_entity.id
_entity.type
_entity.pdbx_description
1 polymer ?
#
loop_
_entity_poly.entity_id
_entity_poly.type
_entity_poly.pdbx_seq_one_letter_code
_entity_poly.pdbx_strand_id
1 'polypeptide(L)'
;MSEQIQITLLGGLPDGKVLFEIDRHLSREEYEILRESLQRGLDSPATAVVLPPGVRMATNPAQLDRIEQKLDALLDALADDVEEAEEPARTLDGELSGGERDQSMSLD
;
A
#
# COMPACT_ATOMS: atom_id res chain seq x y z
N MET A 1 24.07 -12.72 -13.51
CA MET A 1 23.02 -13.65 -13.97
C MET A 1 21.74 -12.84 -14.05
N SER A 2 21.12 -12.71 -15.23
CA SER A 2 19.84 -12.01 -15.34
C SER A 2 18.74 -12.93 -14.82
N GLU A 3 18.01 -12.50 -13.80
CA GLU A 3 16.78 -13.18 -13.38
C GLU A 3 15.74 -13.10 -14.52
N GLN A 4 15.14 -14.23 -14.85
CA GLN A 4 14.00 -14.26 -15.78
C GLN A 4 12.73 -13.84 -15.03
N ILE A 5 11.90 -13.01 -15.68
CA ILE A 5 10.57 -12.64 -15.19
C ILE A 5 9.56 -13.61 -15.77
N GLN A 6 8.69 -14.19 -14.95
CA GLN A 6 7.52 -14.92 -15.45
C GLN A 6 6.33 -13.96 -15.58
N ILE A 7 5.65 -14.01 -16.73
CA ILE A 7 4.49 -13.18 -17.05
C ILE A 7 3.31 -14.09 -17.34
N THR A 8 2.21 -13.91 -16.61
CA THR A 8 0.99 -14.71 -16.77
C THR A 8 -0.13 -13.83 -17.31
N LEU A 9 -0.77 -14.25 -18.40
CA LEU A 9 -1.98 -13.59 -18.93
C LEU A 9 -3.18 -13.99 -18.06
N LEU A 10 -3.81 -13.00 -17.40
CA LEU A 10 -4.98 -13.24 -16.56
C LEU A 10 -6.31 -13.11 -17.32
N GLY A 11 -6.33 -12.34 -18.41
CA GLY A 11 -7.52 -12.18 -19.27
C GLY A 11 -7.78 -10.74 -19.68
N GLY A 12 -8.94 -10.52 -20.29
CA GLY A 12 -9.41 -9.20 -20.72
C GLY A 12 -10.40 -8.57 -19.74
N LEU A 13 -10.39 -7.25 -19.63
CA LEU A 13 -11.37 -6.45 -18.91
C LEU A 13 -12.35 -5.77 -19.87
N PRO A 14 -13.49 -5.30 -19.36
CA PRO A 14 -14.25 -4.23 -20.00
C PRO A 14 -13.31 -3.06 -20.38
N ASP A 15 -13.63 -2.37 -21.47
CA ASP A 15 -12.85 -1.24 -22.02
C ASP A 15 -11.58 -1.64 -22.78
N GLY A 16 -11.44 -2.91 -23.15
CA GLY A 16 -10.33 -3.37 -23.98
C GLY A 16 -9.00 -3.44 -23.24
N LYS A 17 -8.98 -3.57 -21.92
CA LYS A 17 -7.72 -3.77 -21.18
C LYS A 17 -7.38 -5.26 -21.11
N VAL A 18 -6.10 -5.58 -21.10
CA VAL A 18 -5.60 -6.96 -20.97
C VAL A 18 -4.66 -7.01 -19.78
N LEU A 19 -4.91 -7.97 -18.88
CA LEU A 19 -4.17 -8.09 -17.64
C LEU A 19 -3.06 -9.13 -17.71
N PHE A 20 -1.92 -8.72 -17.17
CA PHE A 20 -0.75 -9.56 -16.96
C PHE A 20 -0.34 -9.50 -15.49
N GLU A 21 0.03 -10.64 -14.90
CA GLU A 21 0.67 -10.72 -13.60
C GLU A 21 2.15 -11.06 -13.77
N ILE A 22 2.99 -10.45 -12.94
CA ILE A 22 4.42 -10.77 -12.85
C ILE A 22 4.74 -11.41 -11.49
N ASP A 23 5.75 -12.27 -11.49
CA ASP A 23 6.17 -13.05 -10.31
C ASP A 23 7.11 -12.31 -9.36
N ARG A 24 7.62 -11.14 -9.77
CA ARG A 24 8.54 -10.32 -8.96
C ARG A 24 8.26 -8.83 -9.08
N HIS A 25 8.77 -8.07 -8.12
CA HIS A 25 8.75 -6.61 -8.20
C HIS A 25 9.77 -6.11 -9.23
N LEU A 26 9.36 -5.14 -10.04
CA LEU A 26 10.20 -4.46 -11.02
C LEU A 26 10.49 -3.04 -10.58
N SER A 27 11.66 -2.54 -10.95
CA SER A 27 11.90 -1.10 -10.95
C SER A 27 10.95 -0.40 -11.93
N ARG A 28 10.79 0.92 -11.77
CA ARG A 28 9.93 1.72 -12.65
C ARG A 28 10.35 1.62 -14.12
N GLU A 29 11.65 1.61 -14.40
CA GLU A 29 12.18 1.52 -15.75
C GLU A 29 11.89 0.15 -16.38
N GLU A 30 12.15 -0.94 -15.65
CA GLU A 30 11.83 -2.30 -16.10
C GLU A 30 10.32 -2.48 -16.35
N TYR A 31 9.47 -1.88 -15.51
CA TYR A 31 8.02 -1.90 -15.67
C TYR A 31 7.59 -1.23 -16.99
N GLU A 32 8.10 -0.03 -17.30
CA GLU A 32 7.74 0.67 -18.53
C GLU A 32 8.23 -0.09 -19.77
N ILE A 33 9.46 -0.61 -19.74
CA ILE A 33 10.01 -1.44 -20.83
C ILE A 33 9.13 -2.67 -21.06
N LEU A 34 8.73 -3.36 -19.99
CA LEU A 34 7.87 -4.52 -20.06
C LEU A 34 6.49 -4.15 -20.61
N ARG A 35 5.88 -3.09 -20.08
CA ARG A 35 4.57 -2.61 -20.50
C ARG A 35 4.55 -2.25 -21.99
N GLU A 36 5.53 -1.50 -22.47
CA GLU A 36 5.65 -1.17 -23.90
C GLU A 36 5.85 -2.41 -24.76
N SER A 37 6.60 -3.39 -24.27
CA SER A 37 6.80 -4.66 -24.98
C SER A 37 5.52 -5.47 -25.09
N LEU A 38 4.73 -5.56 -24.01
CA LEU A 38 3.42 -6.21 -24.02
C LEU A 38 2.43 -5.45 -24.91
N GLN A 39 2.42 -4.12 -24.82
CA GLN A 39 1.52 -3.27 -25.59
C GLN A 39 1.73 -3.41 -27.11
N ARG A 40 2.98 -3.60 -27.56
CA ARG A 40 3.31 -3.87 -28.97
C ARG A 40 2.81 -5.23 -29.46
N GLY A 41 2.63 -6.19 -28.57
CA GLY A 41 2.12 -7.53 -28.89
C GLY A 41 0.59 -7.65 -28.87
N LEU A 42 -0.12 -6.59 -28.47
CA LEU A 42 -1.57 -6.57 -28.42
C LEU A 42 -2.16 -5.92 -29.68
N ASP A 43 -3.27 -6.45 -30.15
CA ASP A 43 -4.06 -5.82 -31.20
C ASP A 43 -4.72 -4.54 -30.69
N SER A 44 -4.65 -3.47 -31.47
CA SER A 44 -5.38 -2.23 -31.16
C SER A 44 -6.89 -2.49 -31.22
N PRO A 45 -7.69 -2.02 -30.24
CA PRO A 45 -7.41 -0.97 -29.26
C PRO A 45 -6.97 -1.45 -27.87
N ALA A 46 -6.48 -2.68 -27.73
CA ALA A 46 -6.27 -3.25 -26.41
C ALA A 46 -5.14 -2.55 -25.61
N THR A 47 -5.32 -2.36 -24.30
CA THR A 47 -4.33 -1.73 -23.41
C THR A 47 -3.74 -2.73 -22.43
N ALA A 48 -2.42 -2.87 -22.38
CA ALA A 48 -1.74 -3.73 -21.41
C ALA A 48 -1.76 -3.12 -20.00
N VAL A 49 -2.19 -3.92 -19.01
CA VAL A 49 -2.13 -3.63 -17.58
C VAL A 49 -1.29 -4.70 -16.91
N VAL A 50 -0.21 -4.30 -16.26
CA VAL A 50 0.71 -5.22 -15.58
C VAL A 50 0.52 -5.07 -14.07
N LEU A 51 0.15 -6.15 -13.41
CA LEU A 51 -0.03 -6.23 -11.97
C LEU A 51 1.26 -6.75 -11.31
N PRO A 52 1.76 -6.07 -10.25
CA PRO A 52 2.86 -6.59 -9.46
C PRO A 52 2.43 -7.85 -8.69
N PRO A 53 3.40 -8.63 -8.17
CA PRO A 53 3.11 -9.88 -7.48
C PRO A 53 2.18 -9.65 -6.29
N GLY A 54 1.20 -10.54 -6.13
CA GLY A 54 0.26 -10.51 -5.02
C GLY A 54 -0.91 -9.53 -5.18
N VAL A 55 -0.93 -8.69 -6.23
CA VAL A 55 -2.10 -7.87 -6.52
C VAL A 55 -3.19 -8.72 -7.18
N ARG A 56 -4.42 -8.57 -6.69
CA ARG A 56 -5.61 -9.24 -7.21
C ARG A 56 -6.62 -8.18 -7.63
N MET A 57 -7.21 -8.34 -8.81
CA MET A 57 -8.34 -7.50 -9.20
C MET A 57 -9.59 -7.93 -8.45
N ALA A 58 -10.28 -6.96 -7.87
CA ALA A 58 -11.66 -7.15 -7.45
C ALA A 58 -12.54 -7.20 -8.70
N THR A 59 -13.22 -8.31 -8.91
CA THR A 59 -14.13 -8.52 -10.05
C THR A 59 -15.58 -8.20 -9.70
N ASN A 60 -15.87 -7.87 -8.44
CA ASN A 60 -17.21 -7.56 -7.96
C ASN A 60 -17.27 -6.14 -7.36
N PRO A 61 -18.00 -5.19 -7.98
CA PRO A 61 -18.09 -3.81 -7.49
C PRO A 61 -18.69 -3.73 -6.08
N ALA A 62 -19.68 -4.57 -5.76
CA ALA A 62 -20.29 -4.58 -4.42
C ALA A 62 -19.29 -5.02 -3.32
N GLN A 63 -18.26 -5.79 -3.69
CA GLN A 63 -17.19 -6.15 -2.77
C GLN A 63 -16.26 -4.96 -2.52
N LEU A 64 -16.00 -4.12 -3.52
CA LEU A 64 -15.21 -2.90 -3.36
C LEU A 64 -15.92 -1.91 -2.43
N ASP A 65 -17.21 -1.64 -2.65
CA ASP A 65 -17.99 -0.74 -1.79
C ASP A 65 -17.96 -1.20 -0.32
N ARG A 66 -18.07 -2.52 -0.10
CA ARG A 66 -17.99 -3.11 1.24
C ARG A 66 -16.59 -2.99 1.86
N ILE A 67 -15.53 -3.06 1.06
CA ILE A 67 -14.16 -2.87 1.53
C ILE A 67 -13.95 -1.40 1.90
N GLU A 68 -14.40 -0.47 1.06
CA GLU A 68 -14.32 0.97 1.30
C GLU A 68 -15.00 1.36 2.62
N GLN A 69 -16.25 0.92 2.83
CA GLN A 69 -16.96 1.13 4.11
C GLN A 69 -16.23 0.58 5.34
N LYS A 70 -15.53 -0.56 5.17
CA LYS A 70 -14.74 -1.15 6.26
C LYS A 70 -13.46 -0.38 6.55
N LEU A 71 -12.86 0.20 5.52
CA LEU A 71 -11.67 1.04 5.67
C LEU A 71 -12.03 2.37 6.32
N ASP A 72 -13.14 3.01 5.91
CA ASP A 72 -13.64 4.23 6.53
C ASP A 72 -13.88 4.01 8.03
N ALA A 73 -14.62 2.95 8.39
CA ALA A 73 -14.86 2.61 9.79
C ALA A 73 -13.59 2.33 10.60
N LEU A 74 -12.56 1.76 9.96
CA LEU A 74 -11.25 1.55 10.60
C LEU A 74 -10.50 2.86 10.81
N LEU A 75 -10.54 3.76 9.82
CA LEU A 75 -9.90 5.06 9.91
C LEU A 75 -10.56 5.94 10.97
N ASP A 76 -11.89 5.92 11.07
CA ASP A 76 -12.64 6.61 12.12
C ASP A 76 -12.23 6.07 13.51
N ALA A 77 -12.20 4.75 13.69
CA ALA A 77 -11.81 4.14 14.95
C ALA A 77 -10.35 4.45 15.35
N LEU A 78 -9.43 4.54 14.39
CA LEU A 78 -8.03 4.90 14.64
C LEU A 78 -7.86 6.40 14.92
N ALA A 79 -8.73 7.25 14.41
CA ALA A 79 -8.71 8.68 14.68
C ALA A 79 -9.18 8.99 16.11
N ASP A 80 -10.12 8.22 16.65
CA ASP A 80 -10.63 8.37 18.02
C ASP A 80 -9.61 7.95 19.10
N ASP A 81 -8.60 7.15 18.75
CA ASP A 81 -7.57 6.61 19.67
C ASP A 81 -6.38 7.58 19.90
N VAL A 82 -6.45 8.81 19.37
CA VAL A 82 -5.37 9.81 19.47
C VAL A 82 -5.52 10.73 20.70
N GLU A 83 -6.58 10.57 21.50
CA GLU A 83 -6.84 11.39 22.71
C GLU A 83 -6.63 10.64 24.05
N GLU A 84 -5.77 9.62 24.12
CA GLU A 84 -5.18 9.29 25.42
C GLU A 84 -4.07 10.28 25.73
N ALA A 85 -4.43 11.36 26.44
CA ALA A 85 -3.46 12.19 27.12
C ALA A 85 -2.53 11.27 27.93
N GLU A 86 -1.22 11.32 27.66
CA GLU A 86 -0.21 10.61 28.44
C GLU A 86 -0.42 10.95 29.92
N GLU A 87 -1.04 10.04 30.68
CA GLU A 87 -1.07 10.18 32.13
C GLU A 87 0.40 10.24 32.59
N PRO A 88 0.80 11.25 33.38
CA PRO A 88 2.17 11.34 33.86
C PRO A 88 2.52 10.04 34.56
N ALA A 89 3.55 9.36 34.06
CA ALA A 89 3.95 8.04 34.53
C ALA A 89 4.09 8.07 36.06
N ARG A 90 3.51 7.12 36.79
CA ARG A 90 3.58 7.11 38.25
C ARG A 90 4.75 6.26 38.75
N THR A 91 5.38 6.68 39.83
CA THR A 91 6.34 5.85 40.57
C THR A 91 5.62 4.64 41.17
N LEU A 92 6.37 3.62 41.61
CA LEU A 92 5.82 2.45 42.31
C LEU A 92 5.12 2.80 43.63
N ASP A 93 5.37 4.01 44.14
CA ASP A 93 4.74 4.58 45.32
C ASP A 93 3.53 5.48 44.99
N GLY A 94 3.19 5.60 43.71
CA GLY A 94 2.01 6.33 43.23
C GLY A 94 2.21 7.83 42.98
N GLU A 95 3.44 8.33 43.05
CA GLU A 95 3.77 9.74 42.79
C GLU A 95 3.90 10.02 41.29
N LEU A 96 3.52 11.21 40.82
CA LEU A 96 3.70 11.58 39.41
C LEU A 96 5.20 11.75 39.08
N SER A 97 5.71 10.98 38.13
CA SER A 97 7.04 11.16 37.53
C SER A 97 6.90 12.03 36.28
N GLY A 98 7.63 13.15 36.25
CA GLY A 98 7.55 14.14 35.16
C GLY A 98 7.43 15.61 35.58
N GLY A 99 7.81 15.96 36.80
CA GLY A 99 7.96 17.36 37.21
C GLY A 99 9.38 17.87 36.92
N GLU A 100 9.46 18.91 36.10
CA GLU A 100 10.63 19.79 35.88
C GLU A 100 11.77 19.19 35.04
N ARG A 101 11.70 19.40 33.71
CA ARG A 101 12.89 19.34 32.86
C ARG A 101 13.87 20.40 33.33
N ASP A 102 14.92 20.00 34.04
CA ASP A 102 16.05 20.85 34.35
C ASP A 102 16.73 21.29 33.04
N GLN A 103 16.62 22.58 32.70
CA GLN A 103 17.22 23.18 31.49
C GLN A 103 18.69 23.58 31.71
N SER A 104 19.37 23.05 32.73
CA SER A 104 20.79 23.35 32.97
C SER A 104 21.74 22.51 32.10
N MET A 105 21.62 22.62 30.78
CA MET A 105 22.73 22.36 29.87
C MET A 105 23.25 23.72 29.37
N SER A 106 24.10 24.36 30.18
CA SER A 106 25.03 25.36 29.68
C SER A 106 26.26 24.60 29.18
N LEU A 107 26.48 24.61 27.85
CA LEU A 107 27.69 24.08 27.22
C LEU A 107 28.85 25.05 27.51
N ASP A 108 29.87 24.58 28.22
CA ASP A 108 31.24 25.12 28.17
C ASP A 108 32.04 24.35 27.10
#